data_AF-A0A674JLX0-F1
#
_entry.id   AF-A0A674JLX0-F1
#
_cell.length_a   1.000
_cell.length_b   1.000
_cell.length_c   1.000
_cell.angle_alpha   90.00
_cell.angle_beta   90.00
_cell.angle_gamma   90.00
#
_symmetry.space_group_name_H-M   'P 1'
#
loop_
_entity.id
_entity.type
_entity.pdbx_description
1 polymer ?
#
loop_
_entity_poly.entity_id
_entity_poly.type
_entity_poly.pdbx_seq_one_letter_code
_entity_poly.pdbx_strand_id
1 'polypeptide(L)'
;MPTTQETDGFQVKRPGDVNVKCTLLLMLDHQPPQYKLDPRLARLLGVHTQTRASIMQALWLYIKHNKLQDSHEKEYINCNRYFRQIFSCIRMRFSEIPMKLAGLLQHPDPIIINHMISVDPNDQKKTACYDIDVEVDDPLKAQMSNFLASTTNQQEIASLDTKIHETIESINQLKTQRDFMLSFSNNPQDFIQEWIKSQRRDLKIITDVIGNPEEERRADFYHQPWAQEAAGRHIFAKVQQRRQELEQVLGIRLT
;
A
#
# COMPACT_ATOMS: atom_id res chain seq x y z
N MET A 1 -8.45 0.86 -29.19
CA MET A 1 -8.35 -0.42 -29.93
C MET A 1 -9.72 -0.74 -30.47
N PRO A 2 -9.89 -1.13 -31.73
CA PRO A 2 -11.20 -1.55 -32.23
C PRO A 2 -11.63 -2.81 -31.47
N THR A 3 -12.78 -2.75 -30.81
CA THR A 3 -13.43 -3.88 -30.13
C THR A 3 -14.12 -4.75 -31.17
N THR A 4 -13.41 -5.73 -31.71
CA THR A 4 -14.02 -6.81 -32.48
C THR A 4 -14.69 -7.78 -31.52
N GLN A 5 -15.95 -8.17 -31.81
CA GLN A 5 -16.60 -9.27 -31.09
C GLN A 5 -15.79 -10.55 -31.28
N GLU A 6 -15.74 -11.40 -30.25
CA GLU A 6 -15.16 -12.74 -30.35
C GLU A 6 -15.94 -13.54 -31.39
N THR A 7 -15.24 -14.07 -32.39
CA THR A 7 -15.82 -14.86 -33.49
C THR A 7 -14.95 -16.06 -33.80
N ASP A 8 -15.55 -17.25 -33.91
CA ASP A 8 -14.85 -18.50 -34.19
C ASP A 8 -14.31 -18.61 -35.63
N GLY A 9 -14.67 -17.67 -36.49
CA GLY A 9 -14.20 -17.63 -37.87
C GLY A 9 -14.67 -16.40 -38.61
N PHE A 10 -14.03 -16.16 -39.76
CA PHE A 10 -14.40 -15.08 -40.66
C PHE A 10 -14.57 -15.63 -42.08
N GLN A 11 -15.46 -15.00 -42.85
CA GLN A 11 -15.66 -15.31 -44.26
C GLN A 11 -15.43 -14.04 -45.10
N VAL A 12 -14.58 -14.16 -46.12
CA VAL A 12 -14.37 -13.10 -47.11
C VAL A 12 -14.97 -13.56 -48.44
N LYS A 13 -15.89 -12.76 -48.99
CA LYS A 13 -16.48 -12.99 -50.32
C LYS A 13 -16.09 -11.85 -51.25
N ARG A 14 -15.69 -12.21 -52.47
CA ARG A 14 -15.36 -11.26 -53.54
C ARG A 14 -15.78 -11.84 -54.89
N PRO A 15 -16.34 -11.03 -55.82
CA PRO A 15 -16.57 -11.48 -57.19
C PRO A 15 -15.24 -11.71 -57.92
N GLY A 16 -15.15 -12.81 -58.68
CA GLY A 16 -13.99 -13.16 -59.49
C GLY A 16 -14.22 -14.47 -60.25
N ASP A 17 -13.58 -14.59 -61.41
CA ASP A 17 -13.68 -15.70 -62.37
C ASP A 17 -12.31 -16.32 -62.71
N VAL A 18 -11.24 -15.91 -62.01
CA VAL A 18 -9.86 -16.37 -62.21
C VAL A 18 -9.27 -16.84 -60.88
N ASN A 19 -8.35 -17.83 -60.94
CA ASN A 19 -7.61 -18.30 -59.77
C ASN A 19 -6.72 -17.20 -59.17
N VAL A 20 -6.79 -17.01 -57.86
CA VAL A 20 -6.05 -15.94 -57.14
C VAL A 20 -5.19 -16.52 -56.04
N LYS A 21 -3.91 -16.14 -56.00
CA LYS A 21 -3.05 -16.40 -54.84
C LYS A 21 -3.39 -15.40 -53.73
N CYS A 22 -3.67 -15.90 -52.54
CA CYS A 22 -3.82 -15.10 -51.35
C CYS A 22 -2.75 -15.47 -50.32
N THR A 23 -2.31 -14.46 -49.57
CA THR A 23 -1.40 -14.64 -48.44
C THR A 23 -2.14 -14.23 -47.19
N LEU A 24 -2.30 -15.17 -46.27
CA LEU A 24 -2.88 -14.95 -44.96
C LEU A 24 -1.73 -14.66 -43.99
N LEU A 25 -1.85 -13.56 -43.25
CA LEU A 25 -0.90 -13.16 -42.20
C LEU A 25 -1.64 -13.25 -40.86
N LEU A 26 -1.24 -14.20 -40.02
CA LEU A 26 -1.81 -14.35 -38.68
C LEU A 26 -0.82 -13.78 -37.66
N MET A 27 -1.24 -12.72 -36.98
CA MET A 27 -0.50 -12.13 -35.86
C MET A 27 -1.08 -12.70 -34.57
N LEU A 28 -0.29 -13.45 -33.83
CA LEU A 28 -0.70 -13.97 -32.52
C LEU A 28 -0.61 -12.85 -31.48
N ASP A 29 -1.68 -12.68 -30.70
CA ASP A 29 -1.67 -11.77 -29.55
C ASP A 29 -1.16 -12.52 -28.31
N HIS A 30 0.13 -12.36 -28.01
CA HIS A 30 0.72 -12.97 -26.82
C HIS A 30 0.46 -12.12 -25.58
N GLN A 31 -0.06 -12.75 -24.53
CA GLN A 31 -0.25 -12.15 -23.21
C GLN A 31 0.59 -12.93 -22.18
N PRO A 32 1.68 -12.36 -21.62
CA PRO A 32 2.20 -11.00 -21.84
C PRO A 32 2.89 -10.83 -23.21
N PRO A 33 3.03 -9.58 -23.71
CA PRO A 33 3.63 -9.30 -25.01
C PRO A 33 5.02 -9.91 -25.18
N GLN A 34 5.18 -10.68 -26.26
CA GLN A 34 6.46 -11.23 -26.69
C GLN A 34 7.10 -10.35 -27.77
N TYR A 35 8.43 -10.38 -27.83
CA TYR A 35 9.23 -9.60 -28.77
C TYR A 35 10.26 -10.49 -29.43
N LYS A 36 10.44 -10.31 -30.73
CA LYS A 36 11.53 -10.89 -31.50
C LYS A 36 12.78 -10.05 -31.31
N LEU A 37 13.90 -10.70 -30.99
CA LEU A 37 15.18 -10.02 -30.78
C LEU A 37 15.91 -9.81 -32.11
N ASP A 38 16.72 -8.77 -32.19
CA ASP A 38 17.72 -8.61 -33.25
C ASP A 38 18.53 -9.93 -33.41
N PRO A 39 18.76 -10.42 -34.64
CA PRO A 39 19.41 -11.72 -34.86
C PRO A 39 20.76 -11.90 -34.16
N ARG A 40 21.52 -10.81 -33.97
CA ARG A 40 22.83 -10.86 -33.29
C ARG A 40 22.65 -11.03 -31.79
N LEU A 41 21.68 -10.33 -31.20
CA LEU A 41 21.33 -10.47 -29.79
C LEU A 41 20.67 -11.82 -29.52
N ALA A 42 19.78 -12.26 -30.41
CA ALA A 42 19.10 -13.55 -30.32
C ALA A 42 20.09 -14.71 -30.24
N ARG A 43 21.07 -14.73 -31.14
CA ARG A 43 22.13 -15.75 -31.17
C ARG A 43 23.00 -15.71 -29.91
N LEU A 44 23.25 -14.52 -29.37
CA LEU A 44 24.10 -14.35 -28.18
C LEU A 44 23.41 -14.84 -26.91
N LEU A 45 22.12 -14.53 -26.76
CA LEU A 45 21.32 -14.92 -25.59
C LEU A 45 20.72 -16.32 -25.71
N GLY A 46 20.72 -16.91 -26.92
CA GLY A 46 20.06 -18.19 -27.19
C GLY A 46 18.53 -18.08 -27.21
N VAL A 47 17.99 -16.87 -27.46
CA VAL A 47 16.56 -16.57 -27.35
C VAL A 47 16.10 -15.84 -28.60
N HIS A 48 15.14 -16.40 -29.34
CA HIS A 48 14.65 -15.78 -30.58
C HIS A 48 13.46 -14.83 -30.34
N THR A 49 12.46 -15.31 -29.61
CA THR A 49 11.24 -14.57 -29.27
C THR A 49 10.89 -14.86 -27.81
N GLN A 50 10.71 -13.82 -26.99
CA GLN A 50 10.41 -13.95 -25.57
C GLN A 50 9.77 -12.67 -25.00
N THR A 51 9.27 -12.74 -23.76
CA THR A 51 8.79 -11.56 -23.04
C THR A 51 9.94 -10.60 -22.69
N ARG A 52 9.65 -9.30 -22.54
CA ARG A 52 10.67 -8.31 -22.16
C ARG A 52 11.37 -8.65 -20.85
N ALA A 53 10.64 -9.20 -19.88
CA ALA A 53 11.20 -9.61 -18.59
C ALA A 53 12.19 -10.78 -18.75
N SER A 54 11.79 -11.82 -19.49
CA SER A 54 12.66 -12.96 -19.79
C SER A 54 13.93 -12.55 -20.54
N ILE A 55 13.80 -11.62 -21.51
CA ILE A 55 14.95 -11.09 -22.26
C ILE A 55 15.92 -10.33 -21.36
N MET A 56 15.40 -9.47 -20.47
CA MET A 56 16.23 -8.75 -19.49
C MET A 56 16.95 -9.71 -18.55
N GLN A 57 16.29 -10.78 -18.12
CA GLN A 57 16.90 -11.83 -17.30
C GLN A 57 18.00 -12.57 -18.05
N ALA A 58 17.77 -12.97 -19.30
CA ALA A 58 18.78 -13.63 -20.14
C ALA A 58 20.02 -12.73 -20.33
N LEU A 59 19.80 -11.43 -20.58
CA LEU A 59 20.87 -10.45 -20.68
C LEU A 59 21.66 -10.34 -19.37
N TRP A 60 20.97 -10.29 -18.22
CA TRP A 60 21.59 -10.26 -16.90
C TRP A 60 22.43 -11.51 -16.62
N LEU A 61 21.90 -12.69 -16.94
CA LEU A 61 22.63 -13.96 -16.81
C LEU A 61 23.91 -13.95 -17.66
N TYR A 62 23.82 -13.45 -18.90
CA TYR A 62 24.99 -13.31 -19.77
C TYR A 62 26.03 -12.34 -19.19
N ILE A 63 25.61 -11.19 -18.67
CA ILE A 63 26.51 -10.20 -18.01
C ILE A 63 27.23 -10.84 -16.83
N LYS A 64 26.50 -11.57 -15.98
CA LYS A 64 27.05 -12.23 -14.80
C LYS A 64 28.01 -13.35 -15.17
N HIS A 65 27.63 -14.20 -16.12
CA HIS A 65 28.46 -15.32 -16.58
C HIS A 65 29.80 -14.84 -17.15
N ASN A 66 29.78 -13.77 -17.95
CA ASN A 66 30.97 -13.20 -18.57
C ASN A 66 31.68 -12.16 -17.69
N LYS A 67 31.25 -11.96 -16.44
CA LYS A 67 31.81 -10.99 -15.48
C LYS A 67 31.99 -9.59 -16.08
N LEU A 68 30.97 -9.12 -16.81
CA LEU A 68 31.02 -7.83 -17.53
C LEU A 68 30.69 -6.64 -16.62
N GLN A 69 30.19 -6.87 -15.41
CA GLN A 69 29.97 -5.81 -14.43
C GLN A 69 31.32 -5.28 -13.92
N ASP A 70 31.43 -3.96 -13.83
CA ASP A 70 32.64 -3.30 -13.33
C ASP A 70 32.87 -3.61 -11.84
N SER A 71 34.13 -3.86 -11.46
CA SER A 71 34.50 -4.22 -10.08
C SER A 71 34.41 -3.06 -9.10
N HIS A 72 34.67 -1.83 -9.57
CA HIS A 72 34.68 -0.62 -8.75
C HIS A 72 33.33 0.10 -8.84
N GLU A 73 32.77 0.21 -10.04
CA GLU A 73 31.50 0.91 -10.29
C GLU A 73 30.38 -0.06 -10.67
N LYS A 74 29.73 -0.68 -9.68
CA LYS A 74 28.71 -1.73 -9.89
C LYS A 74 27.50 -1.32 -10.74
N GLU A 75 27.30 -0.03 -11.01
CA GLU A 75 26.24 0.47 -11.90
C GLU A 75 26.59 0.37 -13.39
N TYR A 76 27.85 0.08 -13.71
CA TYR A 76 28.36 0.04 -15.06
C TYR A 76 28.67 -1.38 -15.53
N ILE A 77 28.46 -1.58 -16.84
CA ILE A 77 28.83 -2.78 -17.58
C ILE A 77 29.91 -2.40 -18.58
N ASN A 78 30.98 -3.18 -18.57
CA ASN A 78 32.04 -3.14 -19.55
C ASN A 78 31.69 -4.09 -20.70
N CYS A 79 31.27 -3.51 -21.83
CA CYS A 79 30.81 -4.28 -22.98
C CYS A 79 31.97 -5.08 -23.59
N ASN A 80 31.81 -6.40 -23.70
CA ASN A 80 32.74 -7.25 -24.43
C ASN A 80 32.59 -7.06 -25.96
N ARG A 81 33.39 -7.78 -26.75
CA ARG A 81 33.39 -7.69 -28.22
C ARG A 81 31.98 -7.81 -28.82
N TYR A 82 31.16 -8.74 -28.31
CA TYR A 82 29.79 -8.97 -28.81
C TYR A 82 28.82 -7.87 -28.38
N PHE A 83 28.88 -7.42 -27.12
CA PHE A 83 28.04 -6.31 -26.65
C PHE A 83 28.38 -4.99 -27.33
N ARG A 84 29.66 -4.69 -27.56
CA ARG A 84 30.09 -3.51 -28.33
C ARG A 84 29.51 -3.52 -29.73
N GLN A 85 29.44 -4.70 -30.32
CA GLN A 85 28.92 -4.93 -31.65
C GLN A 85 27.40 -4.70 -31.75
N ILE A 86 26.65 -5.05 -30.70
CA ILE A 86 25.18 -4.95 -30.65
C ILE A 86 24.71 -3.58 -30.14
N PHE A 87 25.24 -3.13 -29.01
CA PHE A 87 24.84 -1.88 -28.35
C PHE A 87 25.62 -0.64 -28.80
N SER A 88 26.64 -0.83 -29.64
CA SER A 88 27.51 0.21 -30.19
C SER A 88 28.16 1.09 -29.11
N CYS A 89 28.46 0.53 -27.95
CA CYS A 89 29.10 1.22 -26.83
C CYS A 89 30.16 0.35 -26.15
N ILE A 90 31.22 1.00 -25.66
CA ILE A 90 32.33 0.35 -24.94
C ILE A 90 31.94 0.05 -23.49
N ARG A 91 31.15 0.95 -22.90
CA ARG A 91 30.70 0.94 -21.50
C ARG A 91 29.30 1.53 -21.44
N MET A 92 28.45 1.03 -20.55
CA MET A 92 27.09 1.56 -20.35
C MET A 92 26.58 1.33 -18.93
N ARG A 93 25.58 2.11 -18.51
CA ARG A 93 24.91 1.92 -17.20
C ARG A 93 23.77 0.91 -17.30
N PHE A 94 23.44 0.23 -16.19
CA PHE A 94 22.29 -0.67 -16.13
C PHE A 94 20.96 0.03 -16.49
N SER A 95 20.78 1.28 -16.06
CA SER A 95 19.60 2.08 -16.36
C SER A 95 19.42 2.41 -17.85
N GLU A 96 20.49 2.33 -18.64
CA GLU A 96 20.46 2.60 -20.08
C GLU A 96 20.07 1.37 -20.91
N ILE A 97 20.14 0.17 -20.32
CA ILE A 97 19.81 -1.09 -21.00
C ILE A 97 18.40 -1.09 -21.56
N PRO A 98 17.34 -0.76 -20.79
CA PRO A 98 15.97 -0.86 -21.31
C PRO A 98 15.74 0.02 -22.53
N MET A 99 16.39 1.18 -22.58
CA MET A 99 16.28 2.13 -23.70
C MET A 99 17.05 1.64 -24.93
N LYS A 100 18.29 1.14 -24.75
CA LYS A 100 19.05 0.55 -25.85
C LYS A 100 18.44 -0.75 -26.38
N LEU A 101 17.85 -1.55 -25.49
CA LEU A 101 17.18 -2.79 -25.83
C LEU A 101 15.91 -2.52 -26.65
N ALA A 102 15.19 -1.42 -26.39
CA ALA A 102 13.96 -1.10 -27.12
C ALA A 102 14.15 -1.03 -28.65
N GLY A 103 15.31 -0.55 -29.13
CA GLY A 103 15.64 -0.54 -30.56
C GLY A 103 16.05 -1.89 -31.16
N LEU A 104 16.25 -2.90 -30.31
CA LEU A 104 16.65 -4.27 -30.67
C LEU A 104 15.49 -5.27 -30.51
N LEU A 105 14.32 -4.79 -30.08
CA LEU A 105 13.10 -5.58 -29.92
C LEU A 105 12.13 -5.22 -31.05
N GLN A 106 11.68 -6.22 -31.78
CA GLN A 106 10.70 -6.11 -32.86
C GLN A 106 9.47 -6.94 -32.51
N HIS A 107 8.36 -6.68 -33.22
CA HIS A 107 7.19 -7.55 -33.13
C HIS A 107 7.55 -8.97 -33.61
N PRO A 108 6.96 -10.02 -33.01
CA PRO A 108 7.08 -11.38 -33.52
C PRO A 108 6.66 -11.47 -34.99
N ASP A 109 7.32 -12.35 -35.75
CA ASP A 109 6.96 -12.55 -37.15
C ASP A 109 5.55 -13.15 -37.23
N PRO A 110 4.69 -12.68 -38.15
CA PRO A 110 3.38 -13.29 -38.36
C PRO A 110 3.54 -14.69 -38.96
N ILE A 111 2.56 -15.55 -38.70
CA ILE A 111 2.44 -16.83 -39.40
C ILE A 111 1.92 -16.55 -40.80
N ILE A 112 2.70 -16.93 -41.81
CA ILE A 112 2.40 -16.67 -43.22
C ILE A 112 1.86 -17.96 -43.86
N ILE A 113 0.60 -17.94 -44.30
CA ILE A 113 -0.02 -19.05 -45.03
C ILE A 113 -0.30 -18.59 -46.45
N ASN A 114 0.37 -19.23 -47.42
CA ASN A 114 0.13 -18.98 -48.84
C ASN A 114 -0.93 -19.96 -49.35
N HIS A 115 -2.05 -19.44 -49.83
CA HIS A 115 -3.17 -20.23 -50.32
C HIS A 115 -3.56 -19.79 -51.74
N MET A 116 -4.07 -20.73 -52.55
CA MET A 116 -4.54 -20.44 -53.90
C MET A 116 -6.04 -20.70 -53.95
N ILE A 117 -6.81 -19.63 -54.18
CA ILE A 117 -8.25 -19.68 -54.39
C ILE A 117 -8.46 -20.17 -55.83
N SER A 118 -9.03 -21.38 -55.97
CA SER A 118 -9.40 -21.96 -57.26
C SER A 118 -10.87 -21.72 -57.57
N VAL A 119 -11.20 -21.43 -58.83
CA VAL A 119 -12.59 -21.28 -59.34
C VAL A 119 -13.13 -22.57 -59.96
N ASP A 120 -12.33 -23.64 -59.99
CA ASP A 120 -12.70 -24.89 -60.65
C ASP A 120 -13.86 -25.62 -59.93
N PRO A 121 -14.96 -25.96 -60.64
CA PRO A 121 -16.13 -26.62 -60.04
C PRO A 121 -15.86 -28.01 -59.46
N ASN A 122 -14.74 -28.65 -59.83
CA ASN A 122 -14.32 -29.96 -59.32
C ASN A 122 -13.43 -29.87 -58.06
N ASP A 123 -12.94 -28.69 -57.68
CA ASP A 123 -11.98 -28.50 -56.58
C ASP A 123 -12.68 -28.06 -55.28
N GLN A 124 -13.85 -28.64 -54.99
CA GLN A 124 -14.81 -28.09 -54.00
C GLN A 124 -14.42 -28.25 -52.53
N LYS A 125 -13.37 -28.99 -52.15
CA LYS A 125 -13.05 -29.25 -50.73
C LYS A 125 -11.56 -29.44 -50.46
N LYS A 126 -10.78 -28.36 -50.56
CA LYS A 126 -9.44 -28.30 -49.94
C LYS A 126 -9.51 -27.55 -48.61
N THR A 127 -9.96 -28.24 -47.56
CA THR A 127 -9.74 -27.75 -46.20
C THR A 127 -8.25 -27.94 -45.88
N ALA A 128 -7.52 -26.83 -45.75
CA ALA A 128 -6.16 -26.86 -45.23
C ALA A 128 -6.21 -26.67 -43.71
N CYS A 129 -5.72 -27.66 -42.97
CA CYS A 129 -5.61 -27.59 -41.51
C CYS A 129 -4.17 -27.28 -41.13
N TYR A 130 -4.00 -26.32 -40.22
CA TYR A 130 -2.70 -25.94 -39.66
C TYR A 130 -2.81 -26.00 -38.14
N ASP A 131 -1.93 -26.77 -37.50
CA ASP A 131 -1.81 -26.79 -36.06
C ASP A 131 -0.89 -25.64 -35.63
N ILE A 132 -1.38 -24.79 -34.72
CA ILE A 132 -0.66 -23.63 -34.20
C ILE A 132 -0.64 -23.75 -32.69
N ASP A 133 0.57 -23.84 -32.13
CA ASP A 133 0.76 -23.80 -30.68
C ASP A 133 0.52 -22.38 -30.17
N VAL A 134 -0.42 -22.23 -29.23
CA VAL A 134 -0.77 -20.95 -28.59
C VAL A 134 -0.58 -21.09 -27.10
N GLU A 135 0.16 -20.17 -26.50
CA GLU A 135 0.26 -20.08 -25.04
C GLU A 135 -1.07 -19.58 -24.47
N VAL A 136 -1.68 -20.35 -23.59
CA VAL A 136 -2.93 -20.01 -22.89
C VAL A 136 -2.60 -19.58 -21.47
N ASP A 137 -3.32 -18.59 -20.94
CA ASP A 137 -3.20 -18.18 -19.55
C ASP A 137 -3.44 -19.36 -18.60
N ASP A 138 -2.61 -19.44 -17.56
CA ASP A 138 -2.73 -20.47 -16.54
C ASP A 138 -4.05 -20.29 -15.75
N PRO A 139 -4.98 -21.26 -15.79
CA PRO A 139 -6.25 -21.17 -15.07
C PRO A 139 -6.07 -21.05 -13.56
N LEU A 140 -4.92 -21.46 -13.00
CA LEU A 140 -4.60 -21.27 -11.58
C LEU A 140 -4.46 -19.79 -11.20
N LYS A 141 -3.98 -18.91 -12.09
CA LYS A 141 -3.87 -17.47 -11.79
C LYS A 141 -5.22 -16.85 -11.47
N ALA A 142 -6.25 -17.19 -12.26
CA ALA A 142 -7.61 -16.71 -12.03
C ALA A 142 -8.16 -17.24 -10.70
N GLN A 143 -7.92 -18.51 -10.38
CA GLN A 143 -8.32 -19.11 -9.10
C GLN A 143 -7.62 -18.45 -7.90
N MET A 144 -6.30 -18.21 -8.00
CA MET A 144 -5.53 -17.52 -6.96
C MET A 144 -5.98 -16.07 -6.77
N SER A 145 -6.27 -15.35 -7.85
CA SER A 145 -6.81 -13.99 -7.78
C SER A 145 -8.15 -13.97 -7.05
N ASN A 146 -9.05 -14.91 -7.38
CA ASN A 146 -10.35 -15.02 -6.71
C ASN A 146 -10.21 -15.40 -5.24
N PHE A 147 -9.25 -16.27 -4.90
CA PHE A 147 -8.96 -16.62 -3.52
C PHE A 147 -8.44 -15.42 -2.71
N LEU A 148 -7.48 -14.65 -3.25
CA LEU A 148 -6.93 -13.46 -2.60
C LEU A 148 -7.97 -12.34 -2.46
N ALA A 149 -8.87 -12.20 -3.43
CA ALA A 149 -9.97 -11.23 -3.40
C ALA A 149 -11.12 -11.67 -2.49
N SER A 150 -11.20 -12.95 -2.12
CA SER A 150 -12.27 -13.45 -1.26
C SER A 150 -12.11 -12.92 0.17
N THR A 151 -12.91 -11.93 0.51
CA THR A 151 -13.06 -11.38 1.87
C THR A 151 -14.20 -12.04 2.62
N THR A 152 -14.66 -13.21 2.17
CA THR A 152 -15.90 -13.87 2.60
C THR A 152 -16.03 -14.01 4.11
N ASN A 153 -14.92 -14.12 4.84
CA ASN A 153 -14.93 -14.31 6.29
C ASN A 153 -14.52 -13.06 7.09
N GLN A 154 -14.12 -11.95 6.44
CA GLN A 154 -13.64 -10.76 7.15
C GLN A 154 -14.75 -10.07 7.95
N GLN A 155 -15.97 -10.03 7.42
CA GLN A 155 -17.11 -9.43 8.12
C GLN A 155 -17.52 -10.24 9.36
N GLU A 156 -17.50 -11.58 9.25
CA GLU A 156 -17.82 -12.46 10.38
C GLU A 156 -16.75 -12.33 11.48
N ILE A 157 -15.46 -12.35 11.11
CA ILE A 157 -14.35 -12.13 12.04
C ILE A 157 -14.51 -10.78 12.76
N ALA A 158 -14.77 -9.69 12.03
CA ALA A 158 -14.97 -8.38 12.64
C ALA A 158 -16.16 -8.36 13.61
N SER A 159 -17.25 -9.07 13.29
CA SER A 159 -18.40 -9.17 14.19
C SER A 159 -18.09 -9.96 15.47
N LEU A 160 -17.27 -11.00 15.36
CA LEU A 160 -16.80 -11.78 16.50
C LEU A 160 -15.85 -10.96 17.36
N ASP A 161 -14.97 -10.17 16.76
CA ASP A 161 -14.07 -9.27 17.46
C ASP A 161 -14.86 -8.22 18.28
N THR A 162 -15.90 -7.62 17.71
CA THR A 162 -16.78 -6.69 18.46
C THR A 162 -17.42 -7.37 19.67
N LYS A 163 -17.95 -8.59 19.50
CA LYS A 163 -18.53 -9.36 20.62
C LYS A 163 -17.51 -9.69 21.70
N ILE A 164 -16.27 -10.01 21.31
CA ILE A 164 -15.17 -10.25 22.25
C ILE A 164 -14.91 -8.99 23.07
N HIS A 165 -14.82 -7.81 22.43
CA HIS A 165 -14.60 -6.54 23.12
C HIS A 165 -15.74 -6.21 24.09
N GLU A 166 -17.00 -6.31 23.67
CA GLU A 166 -18.18 -6.08 24.53
C GLU A 166 -18.19 -7.01 25.74
N THR A 167 -17.84 -8.29 25.53
CA THR A 167 -17.78 -9.29 26.60
C THR A 167 -16.67 -8.96 27.59
N ILE A 168 -15.49 -8.55 27.11
CA ILE A 168 -14.37 -8.13 27.98
C ILE A 168 -14.76 -6.90 28.80
N GLU A 169 -15.44 -5.93 28.21
CA GLU A 169 -15.91 -4.75 28.94
C GLU A 169 -16.91 -5.13 30.04
N SER A 170 -17.87 -6.00 29.73
CA SER A 170 -18.82 -6.53 30.71
C SER A 170 -18.12 -7.28 31.87
N ILE A 171 -17.12 -8.11 31.56
CA ILE A 171 -16.30 -8.80 32.57
C ILE A 171 -15.59 -7.79 33.48
N ASN A 172 -15.01 -6.72 32.92
CA ASN A 172 -14.31 -5.71 33.71
C ASN A 172 -15.26 -4.92 34.62
N GLN A 173 -16.47 -4.59 34.14
CA GLN A 173 -17.51 -3.94 34.94
C GLN A 173 -17.94 -4.85 36.10
N LEU A 174 -18.22 -6.13 35.82
CA LEU A 174 -18.59 -7.13 36.84
C LEU A 174 -17.47 -7.37 37.85
N LYS A 175 -16.22 -7.42 37.40
CA LYS A 175 -15.05 -7.52 38.28
C LYS A 175 -14.98 -6.33 39.22
N THR A 176 -15.13 -5.11 38.71
CA THR A 176 -15.11 -3.88 39.53
C THR A 176 -16.22 -3.90 40.58
N GLN A 177 -17.44 -4.29 40.20
CA GLN A 177 -18.56 -4.44 41.13
C GLN A 177 -18.28 -5.51 42.19
N ARG A 178 -17.75 -6.66 41.79
CA ARG A 178 -17.39 -7.73 42.71
C ARG A 178 -16.33 -7.27 43.72
N ASP A 179 -15.27 -6.64 43.25
CA ASP A 179 -14.17 -6.15 44.09
C ASP A 179 -14.65 -5.07 45.07
N PHE A 180 -15.57 -4.20 44.63
CA PHE A 180 -16.25 -3.22 45.50
C PHE A 180 -17.06 -3.91 46.60
N MET A 181 -17.91 -4.89 46.25
CA MET A 181 -18.73 -5.60 47.24
C MET A 181 -17.87 -6.43 48.20
N LEU A 182 -16.79 -7.04 47.71
CA LEU A 182 -15.84 -7.78 48.53
C LEU A 182 -15.10 -6.88 49.53
N SER A 183 -14.61 -5.73 49.09
CA SER A 183 -13.93 -4.78 49.98
C SER A 183 -14.85 -4.26 51.09
N PHE A 184 -16.13 -3.96 50.77
CA PHE A 184 -17.13 -3.66 51.79
C PHE A 184 -17.36 -4.83 52.76
N SER A 185 -17.48 -6.06 52.25
CA SER A 185 -17.78 -7.23 53.10
C SER A 185 -16.63 -7.61 54.05
N ASN A 186 -15.38 -7.36 53.66
CA ASN A 186 -14.20 -7.73 54.45
C ASN A 186 -13.92 -6.75 55.59
N ASN A 187 -14.04 -5.44 55.34
CA ASN A 187 -13.83 -4.41 56.36
C ASN A 187 -14.74 -3.19 56.08
N PRO A 188 -16.01 -3.22 56.54
CA PRO A 188 -17.00 -2.21 56.17
C PRO A 188 -16.69 -0.83 56.74
N GLN A 189 -16.06 -0.74 57.91
CA GLN A 189 -15.78 0.54 58.56
C GLN A 189 -14.73 1.34 57.80
N ASP A 190 -13.58 0.72 57.52
CA ASP A 190 -12.49 1.37 56.78
C ASP A 190 -12.92 1.66 55.34
N PHE A 191 -13.63 0.72 54.70
CA PHE A 191 -14.17 0.91 53.37
C PHE A 191 -15.11 2.12 53.27
N ILE A 192 -16.08 2.27 54.19
CA ILE A 192 -16.99 3.43 54.16
C ILE A 192 -16.21 4.74 54.32
N GLN A 193 -15.21 4.76 55.20
CA GLN A 193 -14.40 5.97 55.42
C GLN A 193 -13.58 6.34 54.18
N GLU A 194 -12.95 5.36 53.53
CA GLU A 194 -12.23 5.55 52.26
C GLU A 194 -13.17 5.94 51.13
N TRP A 195 -14.36 5.33 51.07
CA TRP A 195 -15.37 5.62 50.06
C TRP A 195 -15.87 7.06 50.15
N ILE A 196 -16.19 7.54 51.36
CA ILE A 196 -16.60 8.94 51.57
C ILE A 196 -15.48 9.90 51.17
N LYS A 197 -14.22 9.58 51.49
CA LYS A 197 -13.05 10.38 51.07
C LYS A 197 -12.90 10.39 49.55
N SER A 198 -13.10 9.26 48.88
CA SER A 198 -13.06 9.15 47.42
C SER A 198 -14.16 9.98 46.77
N GLN A 199 -15.43 9.76 47.15
CA GLN A 199 -16.56 10.51 46.61
C GLN A 199 -16.43 12.03 46.83
N ARG A 200 -15.90 12.45 47.97
CA ARG A 200 -15.63 13.87 48.23
C ARG A 200 -14.56 14.43 47.30
N ARG A 201 -13.51 13.66 47.00
CA ARG A 201 -12.46 14.04 46.06
C ARG A 201 -13.02 14.15 44.63
N ASP A 202 -13.78 13.16 44.21
CA ASP A 202 -14.37 13.12 42.87
C ASP A 202 -15.37 14.28 42.68
N LEU A 203 -16.18 14.57 43.71
CA LEU A 203 -17.07 15.73 43.69
C LEU A 203 -16.30 17.06 43.55
N LYS A 204 -15.18 17.23 44.27
CA LYS A 204 -14.34 18.43 44.14
C LYS A 204 -13.78 18.58 42.72
N ILE A 205 -13.38 17.48 42.09
CA ILE A 205 -12.88 17.48 40.70
C ILE A 205 -13.99 17.87 39.73
N ILE A 206 -15.20 17.32 39.89
CA ILE A 206 -16.33 17.61 39.00
C ILE A 206 -16.85 19.06 39.15
N THR A 207 -16.76 19.62 40.35
CA THR A 207 -17.32 20.94 40.67
C THR A 207 -16.30 22.08 40.67
N ASP A 208 -15.03 21.79 40.39
CA ASP A 208 -13.89 22.71 40.55
C ASP A 208 -13.86 23.42 41.92
N VAL A 209 -14.43 22.80 42.95
CA VAL A 209 -14.44 23.35 44.31
C VAL A 209 -13.06 23.15 44.92
N ILE A 210 -12.33 24.25 45.04
CA ILE A 210 -11.01 24.31 45.66
C ILE A 210 -11.15 24.54 47.17
N GLY A 211 -10.26 23.92 47.95
CA GLY A 211 -10.20 24.11 49.39
C GLY A 211 -11.03 23.12 50.17
N ASN A 212 -10.94 23.22 51.50
CA ASN A 212 -11.72 22.40 52.42
C ASN A 212 -12.18 23.32 53.56
N PRO A 213 -13.43 23.81 53.52
CA PRO A 213 -13.95 24.73 54.51
C PRO A 213 -13.79 24.23 55.96
N GLU A 214 -13.85 22.91 56.16
CA GLU A 214 -13.68 22.31 57.49
C GLU A 214 -12.23 22.31 57.97
N GLU A 215 -11.26 22.25 57.07
CA GLU A 215 -9.84 22.42 57.44
C GLU A 215 -9.55 23.91 57.69
N GLU A 216 -10.05 24.79 56.81
CA GLU A 216 -9.89 26.24 56.92
C GLU A 216 -10.49 26.82 58.21
N ARG A 217 -11.48 26.15 58.84
CA ARG A 217 -12.02 26.55 60.15
C ARG A 217 -11.09 26.27 61.32
N ARG A 218 -10.11 25.38 61.19
CA ARG A 218 -9.24 24.96 62.30
C ARG A 218 -8.00 25.85 62.39
N ALA A 219 -7.60 26.22 63.59
CA ALA A 219 -6.41 27.06 63.81
C ALA A 219 -5.13 26.44 63.22
N ASP A 220 -5.00 25.11 63.25
CA ASP A 220 -3.86 24.36 62.70
C ASP A 220 -3.62 24.60 61.21
N PHE A 221 -4.68 24.95 60.46
CA PHE A 221 -4.58 25.31 59.05
C PHE A 221 -3.74 26.58 58.84
N TYR A 222 -3.77 27.51 59.79
CA TYR A 222 -3.03 28.78 59.72
C TYR A 222 -1.64 28.72 60.39
N HIS A 223 -1.26 27.58 60.97
CA HIS A 223 0.10 27.34 61.48
C HIS A 223 1.06 26.76 60.42
N GLN A 224 0.64 26.75 59.15
CA GLN A 224 1.41 26.19 58.05
C GLN A 224 2.51 27.15 57.57
N PRO A 225 3.60 26.65 56.94
CA PRO A 225 4.72 27.48 56.48
C PRO A 225 4.30 28.62 55.52
N TRP A 226 3.22 28.42 54.76
CA TRP A 226 2.71 29.41 53.82
C TRP A 226 2.00 30.60 54.51
N ALA A 227 1.63 30.49 55.78
CA ALA A 227 0.77 31.47 56.45
C ALA A 227 1.43 32.85 56.59
N GLN A 228 2.73 32.89 56.95
CA GLN A 228 3.47 34.14 57.08
C GLN A 228 3.60 34.88 55.74
N GLU A 229 3.92 34.15 54.68
CA GLU A 229 4.01 34.71 53.33
C GLU A 229 2.63 35.19 52.83
N ALA A 230 1.58 34.40 53.04
CA ALA A 230 0.22 34.75 52.67
C ALA A 230 -0.26 36.03 53.38
N ALA A 231 0.03 36.18 54.68
CA ALA A 231 -0.27 37.40 55.42
C ALA A 231 0.49 38.61 54.84
N GLY A 232 1.78 38.46 54.51
CA GLY A 232 2.58 39.49 53.87
C GLY A 232 1.99 39.93 52.52
N ARG A 233 1.64 38.97 51.65
CA ARG A 233 0.99 39.23 50.35
C ARG A 233 -0.36 39.93 50.52
N HIS A 234 -1.17 39.49 51.48
CA HIS A 234 -2.47 40.11 51.77
C HIS A 234 -2.33 41.56 52.24
N ILE A 235 -1.42 41.83 53.18
CA ILE A 235 -1.15 43.18 53.68
C ILE A 235 -0.67 44.08 52.54
N PHE A 236 0.29 43.62 51.72
CA PHE A 236 0.77 44.37 50.56
C PHE A 236 -0.36 44.72 49.60
N ALA A 237 -1.20 43.73 49.22
CA ALA A 237 -2.34 43.96 48.33
C ALA A 237 -3.33 44.99 48.90
N LYS A 238 -3.63 44.91 50.20
CA LYS A 238 -4.55 45.82 50.89
C LYS A 238 -4.00 47.25 50.98
N VAL A 239 -2.69 47.40 51.17
CA VAL A 239 -2.01 48.71 51.13
C VAL A 239 -2.10 49.32 49.74
N GLN A 240 -1.84 48.55 48.67
CA GLN A 240 -1.96 49.04 47.30
C GLN A 240 -3.40 49.43 46.95
N GLN A 241 -4.39 48.64 47.38
CA GLN A 241 -5.80 48.97 47.19
C GLN A 241 -6.17 50.30 47.85
N ARG A 242 -5.82 50.49 49.13
CA ARG A 242 -6.09 51.75 49.83
C ARG A 242 -5.37 52.94 49.21
N ARG A 243 -4.16 52.73 48.71
CA ARG A 243 -3.42 53.75 47.98
C ARG A 243 -4.14 54.15 46.70
N GLN A 244 -4.61 53.19 45.90
CA GLN A 244 -5.40 53.47 44.70
C GLN A 244 -6.72 54.19 45.01
N GLU A 245 -7.44 53.79 46.07
CA GLU A 245 -8.66 54.47 46.53
C GLU A 245 -8.36 55.93 46.89
N LEU A 246 -7.27 56.19 47.61
CA LEU A 246 -6.85 57.56 47.97
C LEU A 246 -6.41 58.38 46.75
N GLU A 247 -5.66 57.79 45.82
CA GLU A 247 -5.23 58.45 44.57
C GLU A 247 -6.45 58.80 43.69
N GLN A 248 -7.49 57.94 43.65
CA GLN A 248 -8.76 58.23 42.97
C GLN A 248 -9.55 59.36 43.65
N VAL A 249 -9.69 59.33 44.98
CA VAL A 249 -10.47 60.33 45.74
C VAL A 249 -9.79 61.71 45.70
N LEU A 250 -8.47 61.76 45.74
CA LEU A 250 -7.70 63.01 45.73
C LEU A 250 -7.50 63.58 44.31
N GLY A 251 -7.99 62.91 43.27
CA GLY A 251 -7.85 63.36 41.88
C GLY A 251 -6.40 63.41 41.38
N ILE A 252 -5.47 62.79 42.10
CA ILE A 252 -4.05 62.75 41.76
C ILE A 252 -3.85 61.64 40.72
N ARG A 253 -4.16 61.93 39.45
CA ARG A 253 -3.53 61.19 38.35
C ARG A 253 -2.09 61.65 38.28
N LEU A 254 -1.19 60.88 38.90
CA LEU A 254 0.21 60.90 38.49
C LEU A 254 0.26 60.41 37.03
N THR A 255 0.50 61.34 36.11
CA THR A 255 1.09 61.04 34.80
C THR A 255 2.46 60.41 34.99
#